data_AF-K8GFY6-F1
#
_entry.id   AF-K8GFY6-F1
#
_cell.length_a   1.000
_cell.length_b   1.000
_cell.length_c   1.000
_cell.angle_alpha   90.00
_cell.angle_beta   90.00
_cell.angle_gamma   90.00
#
_symmetry.space_group_name_H-M   'P 1'
#
loop_
_entity.id
_entity.type
_entity.pdbx_description
1 polymer ?
#
loop_
_entity_poly.entity_id
_entity_poly.type
_entity_poly.pdbx_seq_one_letter_code
_entity_poly.pdbx_strand_id
1 'polypeptide(L)'
;MHSRAAKASTEFDSKTADFWFNQGLSWAEDGFYERALTAYDRAIHLNSNNSLTWYHQGDALANLGHYQDALASFERCLELEPNDCAAWVFRGVVLLYLNRSQEALESCDRALAINPDNHEAWLFQGVALQRLGQYKRAYHSFEQATRKSKS
;
A
#
# COMPACT_ATOMS: atom_id res chain seq x y z
N MET A 1 10.62 -30.95 26.22
CA MET A 1 9.84 -29.92 26.96
C MET A 1 9.93 -28.51 26.34
N HIS A 2 10.43 -28.33 25.10
CA HIS A 2 10.68 -27.00 24.51
C HIS A 2 9.48 -26.33 23.80
N SER A 3 8.29 -26.93 23.79
CA SER A 3 7.17 -26.49 22.93
C SER A 3 6.25 -25.42 23.53
N ARG A 4 6.14 -25.32 24.87
CA ARG A 4 5.16 -24.41 25.51
C ARG A 4 5.72 -23.02 25.79
N ALA A 5 6.98 -22.92 26.18
CA ALA A 5 7.65 -21.64 26.46
C ALA A 5 7.89 -20.82 25.18
N ALA A 6 8.33 -21.48 24.09
CA ALA A 6 8.49 -20.82 22.79
C ALA A 6 7.15 -20.31 22.24
N LYS A 7 6.07 -21.11 22.34
CA LYS A 7 4.73 -20.71 21.90
C LYS A 7 4.18 -19.52 22.70
N ALA A 8 4.41 -19.48 24.01
CA ALA A 8 4.00 -18.37 24.85
C ALA A 8 4.78 -17.07 24.54
N SER A 9 6.07 -17.18 24.23
CA SER A 9 6.89 -16.04 23.78
C SER A 9 6.37 -15.49 22.46
N THR A 10 6.17 -16.35 21.45
CA THR A 10 5.68 -15.91 20.14
C THR A 10 4.27 -15.31 20.21
N GLU A 11 3.41 -15.81 21.09
CA GLU A 11 2.06 -15.27 21.29
C GLU A 11 2.10 -13.90 21.98
N PHE A 12 3.02 -13.70 22.93
CA PHE A 12 3.26 -12.40 23.56
C PHE A 12 3.80 -11.38 22.55
N ASP A 13 4.78 -11.79 21.74
CA ASP A 13 5.38 -10.94 20.70
C ASP A 13 4.35 -10.54 19.64
N SER A 14 3.49 -11.48 19.23
CA SER A 14 2.37 -11.21 18.30
C SER A 14 1.38 -10.19 18.89
N LYS A 15 0.94 -10.36 20.14
CA LYS A 15 0.02 -9.40 20.77
C LYS A 15 0.65 -8.02 20.94
N THR A 16 1.96 -7.97 21.19
CA THR A 16 2.71 -6.71 21.30
C THR A 16 2.85 -6.05 19.93
N ALA A 17 3.04 -6.82 18.85
CA ALA A 17 3.02 -6.32 17.48
C ALA A 17 1.66 -5.72 17.14
N ASP A 18 0.56 -6.41 17.46
CA ASP A 18 -0.81 -5.94 17.22
C ASP A 18 -1.10 -4.64 17.98
N PHE A 19 -0.60 -4.50 19.21
CA PHE A 19 -0.71 -3.26 19.97
C PHE A 19 -0.04 -2.09 19.25
N TRP A 20 1.20 -2.26 18.79
CA TRP A 20 1.93 -1.22 18.05
C TRP A 20 1.28 -0.90 16.71
N PHE A 21 0.77 -1.91 16.00
CA PHE A 21 0.03 -1.74 14.76
C PHE A 21 -1.22 -0.87 14.98
N ASN A 22 -2.06 -1.21 15.97
CA ASN A 22 -3.27 -0.46 16.28
C ASN A 22 -2.98 0.97 16.76
N GLN A 23 -1.90 1.18 17.52
CA GLN A 23 -1.44 2.52 17.89
C GLN A 23 -1.01 3.33 16.65
N GLY A 24 -0.33 2.68 15.70
CA GLY A 24 0.04 3.29 14.43
C GLY A 24 -1.18 3.74 13.62
N LEU A 25 -2.20 2.88 13.53
CA LEU A 25 -3.46 3.22 12.86
C LEU A 25 -4.11 4.44 13.49
N SER A 26 -4.25 4.45 14.83
CA SER A 26 -4.84 5.59 15.54
C SER A 26 -4.08 6.90 15.29
N TRP A 27 -2.74 6.88 15.31
CA TRP A 27 -1.96 8.08 15.01
C TRP A 27 -2.07 8.52 13.54
N ALA A 28 -2.19 7.57 12.60
CA ALA A 28 -2.39 7.90 11.19
C ALA A 28 -3.76 8.52 10.93
N GLU A 29 -4.82 8.02 11.58
CA GLU A 29 -6.17 8.62 11.53
C GLU A 29 -6.17 10.07 12.04
N ASP A 30 -5.40 10.36 13.07
CA ASP A 30 -5.20 11.72 13.60
C ASP A 30 -4.22 12.58 12.77
N GLY A 31 -3.61 12.03 11.71
CA GLY A 31 -2.65 12.70 10.85
C GLY A 31 -1.23 12.85 11.42
N PHE A 32 -0.93 12.20 12.56
CA PHE A 32 0.41 12.19 13.17
C PHE A 32 1.30 11.11 12.54
N TYR A 33 1.62 11.27 11.26
CA TYR A 33 2.28 10.22 10.47
C TYR A 33 3.67 9.82 11.01
N GLU A 34 4.50 10.72 11.54
CA GLU A 34 5.81 10.32 12.11
C GLU A 34 5.66 9.43 13.36
N ARG A 35 4.62 9.67 14.16
CA ARG A 35 4.30 8.81 15.31
C ARG A 35 3.78 7.46 14.84
N ALA A 36 2.92 7.46 13.82
CA ALA A 36 2.41 6.25 13.20
C ALA A 36 3.57 5.37 12.68
N LEU A 37 4.54 5.96 11.97
CA LEU A 37 5.74 5.25 11.50
C LEU A 37 6.54 4.61 12.62
N THR A 38 6.78 5.35 13.71
CA THR A 38 7.49 4.80 14.88
C THR A 38 6.74 3.58 15.46
N ALA A 39 5.41 3.58 15.42
CA ALA A 39 4.59 2.46 15.85
C ALA A 39 4.69 1.28 14.87
N TYR A 40 4.55 1.54 13.57
CA TYR A 40 4.66 0.51 12.54
C TYR A 40 6.03 -0.16 12.52
N ASP A 41 7.12 0.59 12.71
CA ASP A 41 8.47 0.05 12.81
C ASP A 41 8.60 -0.94 13.97
N ARG A 42 7.99 -0.63 15.13
CA ARG A 42 7.96 -1.53 16.29
C ARG A 42 7.12 -2.76 16.00
N ALA A 43 5.96 -2.61 15.36
CA ALA A 43 5.13 -3.73 14.95
C ALA A 43 5.85 -4.66 13.97
N ILE A 44 6.54 -4.11 12.96
CA ILE A 44 7.35 -4.85 11.98
C ILE A 44 8.52 -5.57 12.65
N HIS A 45 9.21 -4.91 13.60
CA HIS A 45 10.33 -5.52 14.32
C HIS A 45 9.89 -6.78 15.09
N LEU A 46 8.68 -6.77 15.66
CA LEU A 46 8.11 -7.90 16.39
C LEU A 46 7.47 -8.95 15.46
N ASN A 47 6.86 -8.51 14.36
CA ASN A 47 6.24 -9.36 13.36
C ASN A 47 6.33 -8.75 11.95
N SER A 48 7.33 -9.17 11.18
CA SER A 48 7.57 -8.68 9.82
C SER A 48 6.70 -9.34 8.74
N ASN A 49 5.87 -10.32 9.11
CA ASN A 49 4.99 -11.07 8.19
C ASN A 49 3.55 -10.53 8.17
N ASN A 50 3.28 -9.39 8.80
CA ASN A 50 2.00 -8.71 8.68
C ASN A 50 2.01 -7.72 7.50
N SER A 51 1.36 -8.11 6.39
CA SER A 51 1.26 -7.29 5.18
C SER A 51 0.57 -5.95 5.41
N LEU A 52 -0.42 -5.88 6.31
CA LEU A 52 -1.16 -4.65 6.62
C LEU A 52 -0.25 -3.61 7.27
N THR A 53 0.66 -4.02 8.16
CA THR A 53 1.61 -3.07 8.78
C THR A 53 2.49 -2.41 7.72
N TRP A 54 2.97 -3.18 6.75
CA TRP A 54 3.75 -2.66 5.62
C TRP A 54 2.91 -1.73 4.72
N TYR A 55 1.66 -2.09 4.43
CA TYR A 55 0.73 -1.23 3.69
C TYR A 55 0.56 0.14 4.37
N HIS A 56 0.23 0.14 5.66
CA HIS A 56 -0.03 1.38 6.40
C HIS A 56 1.24 2.21 6.65
N GLN A 57 2.40 1.56 6.78
CA GLN A 57 3.69 2.26 6.79
C GLN A 57 3.93 2.96 5.44
N GLY A 58 3.66 2.27 4.33
CA GLY A 58 3.78 2.83 2.98
C GLY A 58 2.88 4.04 2.75
N ASP A 59 1.63 3.96 3.21
CA ASP A 59 0.68 5.08 3.15
C ASP A 59 1.13 6.28 3.99
N ALA A 60 1.56 6.05 5.24
CA ALA A 60 2.09 7.12 6.08
C ALA A 60 3.36 7.78 5.50
N LEU A 61 4.28 6.99 4.93
CA LEU A 61 5.47 7.50 4.23
C LEU A 61 5.09 8.34 3.01
N ALA A 62 4.09 7.90 2.23
CA ALA A 62 3.61 8.63 1.06
C ALA A 62 2.98 9.97 1.46
N ASN A 63 2.20 10.02 2.54
CA ASN A 63 1.62 11.26 3.08
C ASN A 63 2.69 12.25 3.56
N LEU A 64 3.83 11.76 4.04
CA LEU A 64 5.00 12.57 4.40
C LEU A 64 5.89 12.92 3.21
N GLY A 65 5.60 12.42 2.00
CA GLY A 65 6.40 12.66 0.79
C GLY A 65 7.65 11.78 0.66
N HIS A 66 7.84 10.79 1.53
CA HIS A 66 8.93 9.81 1.48
C HIS A 66 8.61 8.70 0.47
N TYR A 67 8.53 9.06 -0.82
CA TYR A 67 8.02 8.17 -1.87
C TYR A 67 8.89 6.93 -2.13
N GLN A 68 10.22 7.02 -2.03
CA GLN A 68 11.09 5.84 -2.19
C GLN A 68 10.85 4.81 -1.09
N ASP A 69 10.74 5.25 0.16
CA ASP A 69 10.51 4.36 1.30
C ASP A 69 9.08 3.79 1.25
N ALA A 70 8.10 4.61 0.87
CA ALA A 70 6.72 4.16 0.67
C ALA A 70 6.63 3.03 -0.36
N LEU A 71 7.37 3.17 -1.47
CA LEU A 71 7.44 2.14 -2.50
C LEU A 71 7.99 0.82 -1.94
N ALA A 72 9.07 0.87 -1.15
CA ALA A 72 9.64 -0.32 -0.54
C ALA A 72 8.65 -1.01 0.42
N SER A 73 7.89 -0.23 1.22
CA SER A 73 6.87 -0.78 2.10
C SER A 73 5.71 -1.42 1.32
N PHE A 74 5.24 -0.82 0.22
CA PHE A 74 4.23 -1.44 -0.64
C PHE A 74 4.73 -2.69 -1.36
N GLU A 75 5.99 -2.71 -1.81
CA GLU A 75 6.60 -3.91 -2.39
C GLU A 75 6.66 -5.04 -1.37
N ARG A 76 7.03 -4.74 -0.12
CA ARG A 76 7.04 -5.73 0.95
C ARG A 76 5.64 -6.23 1.32
N CYS A 77 4.64 -5.35 1.29
CA CYS A 77 3.23 -5.75 1.43
C CYS A 77 2.83 -6.74 0.33
N LEU A 78 3.16 -6.45 -0.94
CA LEU A 78 2.81 -7.27 -2.10
C LEU A 78 3.60 -8.57 -2.21
N GLU A 79 4.81 -8.65 -1.61
CA GLU A 79 5.53 -9.91 -1.45
C GLU A 79 4.80 -10.87 -0.51
N LEU A 80 4.14 -10.34 0.53
CA LEU A 80 3.37 -11.12 1.50
C LEU A 80 1.95 -11.42 0.97
N GLU A 81 1.29 -10.44 0.36
CA GLU A 81 -0.07 -10.53 -0.18
C GLU A 81 -0.13 -10.02 -1.63
N PRO A 82 0.22 -10.86 -2.63
CA PRO A 82 0.30 -10.44 -4.03
C PRO A 82 -1.01 -9.99 -4.67
N ASN A 83 -2.15 -10.31 -4.03
CA ASN A 83 -3.50 -10.01 -4.51
C ASN A 83 -4.13 -8.81 -3.78
N ASP A 84 -3.36 -8.03 -3.01
CA ASP A 84 -3.86 -6.80 -2.41
C ASP A 84 -4.04 -5.71 -3.49
N CYS A 85 -5.30 -5.48 -3.88
CA CYS A 85 -5.64 -4.48 -4.88
C CYS A 85 -5.25 -3.05 -4.44
N ALA A 86 -5.42 -2.71 -3.16
CA ALA A 86 -5.14 -1.37 -2.68
C ALA A 86 -3.62 -1.11 -2.69
N ALA A 87 -2.82 -2.08 -2.24
CA ALA A 87 -1.36 -1.98 -2.30
C ALA A 87 -0.84 -1.78 -3.74
N TRP A 88 -1.41 -2.47 -4.74
CA TRP A 88 -1.08 -2.22 -6.15
C TRP A 88 -1.45 -0.80 -6.61
N VAL A 89 -2.62 -0.28 -6.20
CA VAL A 89 -3.03 1.10 -6.53
C VAL A 89 -2.04 2.09 -5.92
N PHE A 90 -1.77 2.02 -4.62
CA PHE A 90 -0.88 2.98 -3.95
C PHE A 90 0.57 2.85 -4.40
N ARG A 91 1.06 1.64 -4.72
CA ARG A 91 2.33 1.46 -5.42
C ARG A 91 2.37 2.26 -6.72
N GLY A 92 1.30 2.17 -7.52
CA GLY A 92 1.15 2.95 -8.75
C GLY A 92 1.18 4.46 -8.52
N VAL A 93 0.47 4.94 -7.51
CA VAL A 93 0.45 6.36 -7.11
C VAL A 93 1.85 6.86 -6.75
N VAL A 94 2.55 6.14 -5.88
CA VAL A 94 3.91 6.50 -5.44
C VAL A 94 4.89 6.48 -6.62
N LEU A 95 4.78 5.51 -7.53
CA LEU A 95 5.60 5.47 -8.75
C LEU A 95 5.34 6.67 -9.67
N LEU A 96 4.11 7.19 -9.74
CA LEU A 96 3.84 8.45 -10.44
C LEU A 96 4.56 9.62 -9.77
N TYR A 97 4.54 9.75 -8.44
CA TYR A 97 5.31 10.79 -7.75
C TYR A 97 6.82 10.68 -8.01
N LEU A 98 7.33 9.47 -8.19
CA LEU A 98 8.72 9.18 -8.57
C LEU A 98 9.02 9.33 -10.07
N ASN A 99 8.06 9.78 -10.89
CA ASN A 99 8.15 9.87 -12.35
C ASN A 99 8.39 8.54 -13.08
N ARG A 100 8.11 7.39 -12.44
CA ARG A 100 8.25 6.04 -12.99
C ARG A 100 6.93 5.58 -13.63
N SER A 101 6.52 6.31 -14.68
CA SER A 101 5.17 6.17 -15.26
C SER A 101 4.88 4.79 -15.87
N GLN A 102 5.89 4.10 -16.41
CA GLN A 102 5.72 2.75 -16.97
C GLN A 102 5.39 1.72 -15.89
N GLU A 103 6.11 1.75 -14.76
CA GLU A 103 5.87 0.83 -13.65
C GLU A 103 4.58 1.18 -12.88
N ALA A 104 4.18 2.46 -12.88
CA ALA A 104 2.88 2.87 -12.36
C ALA A 104 1.74 2.27 -13.19
N LEU A 105 1.87 2.28 -14.52
CA LEU A 105 0.90 1.64 -15.43
C LEU A 105 0.79 0.14 -15.13
N GLU A 106 1.91 -0.56 -14.97
CA GLU A 106 1.93 -1.98 -14.63
C GLU A 106 1.25 -2.26 -13.28
N SER A 107 1.49 -1.40 -12.28
CA SER A 107 0.83 -1.51 -10.97
C SER A 107 -0.69 -1.34 -11.08
N CYS A 108 -1.16 -0.36 -11.87
CA CYS A 108 -2.58 -0.15 -12.09
C CYS A 108 -3.21 -1.31 -12.89
N ASP A 109 -2.51 -1.85 -13.90
CA ASP A 109 -2.95 -3.02 -14.66
C ASP A 109 -3.12 -4.24 -13.75
N ARG A 110 -2.22 -4.44 -12.78
CA ARG A 110 -2.31 -5.51 -11.77
C ARG A 110 -3.50 -5.29 -10.82
N ALA A 111 -3.70 -4.07 -10.32
CA ALA A 111 -4.86 -3.73 -9.50
C ALA A 111 -6.18 -4.02 -10.25
N LEU A 112 -6.28 -3.63 -11.52
CA LEU A 112 -7.47 -3.85 -12.35
C LEU A 112 -7.69 -5.31 -12.73
N ALA A 113 -6.62 -6.12 -12.81
CA ALA A 113 -6.75 -7.57 -12.98
C ALA A 113 -7.36 -8.24 -11.74
N ILE A 114 -7.10 -7.70 -10.54
CA ILE A 114 -7.67 -8.18 -9.27
C ILE A 114 -9.10 -7.66 -9.08
N ASN A 115 -9.31 -6.36 -9.26
CA ASN A 115 -10.61 -5.71 -9.16
C ASN A 115 -10.84 -4.76 -10.35
N PRO A 116 -11.54 -5.24 -11.40
CA PRO A 116 -11.85 -4.44 -12.59
C PRO A 116 -12.76 -3.22 -12.33
N ASP A 117 -13.42 -3.18 -11.18
CA ASP A 117 -14.35 -2.11 -10.79
C ASP A 117 -13.67 -1.04 -9.93
N ASN A 118 -12.38 -1.18 -9.60
CA ASN A 118 -11.65 -0.19 -8.82
C ASN A 118 -11.45 1.11 -9.63
N HIS A 119 -12.21 2.15 -9.26
CA HIS A 119 -12.19 3.43 -9.97
C HIS A 119 -10.87 4.20 -9.79
N GLU A 120 -10.19 4.08 -8.66
CA GLU A 120 -8.89 4.72 -8.41
C GLU A 120 -7.81 4.11 -9.30
N ALA A 121 -7.81 2.78 -9.46
CA ALA A 121 -6.91 2.08 -10.36
C ALA A 121 -7.07 2.58 -11.81
N TRP A 122 -8.30 2.73 -12.30
CA TRP A 122 -8.57 3.33 -13.61
C TRP A 122 -8.10 4.79 -13.72
N LEU A 123 -8.31 5.59 -12.66
CA LEU A 123 -7.87 6.98 -12.63
C LEU A 123 -6.35 7.08 -12.75
N PHE A 124 -5.60 6.35 -11.92
CA PHE A 124 -4.14 6.40 -11.93
C PHE A 124 -3.52 5.72 -13.16
N GLN A 125 -4.18 4.71 -13.73
CA GLN A 125 -3.82 4.15 -15.05
C GLN A 125 -3.90 5.23 -16.13
N GLY A 126 -4.98 6.02 -16.13
CA GLY A 126 -5.14 7.15 -17.06
C GLY A 126 -4.05 8.20 -16.91
N VAL A 127 -3.69 8.56 -15.68
CA VAL A 127 -2.58 9.50 -15.40
C VAL A 127 -1.24 8.94 -15.89
N ALA A 128 -0.95 7.66 -15.65
CA ALA A 128 0.26 7.01 -16.13
C ALA A 128 0.34 7.02 -17.67
N LEU A 129 -0.73 6.63 -18.34
CA LEU A 129 -0.83 6.62 -19.81
C LEU A 129 -0.68 8.02 -20.41
N GLN A 130 -1.25 9.04 -19.77
CA GLN A 130 -1.10 10.43 -20.20
C GLN A 130 0.37 10.88 -20.15
N ARG A 131 1.09 10.56 -19.06
CA ARG A 131 2.53 10.87 -18.93
C ARG A 131 3.39 10.12 -19.94
N LEU A 132 2.94 8.95 -20.37
CA LEU A 132 3.57 8.16 -21.44
C LEU A 132 3.15 8.61 -22.85
N GLY A 133 2.30 9.63 -23.00
CA GLY A 133 1.81 10.13 -24.30
C GLY A 133 0.76 9.23 -24.97
N GLN A 134 0.21 8.25 -24.26
CA GLN A 134 -0.77 7.29 -24.77
C GLN A 134 -2.21 7.80 -24.61
N TYR A 135 -2.49 8.98 -25.19
CA TYR A 135 -3.70 9.76 -24.91
C TYR A 135 -5.03 9.02 -25.18
N LYS A 136 -5.11 8.20 -26.23
CA LYS A 136 -6.33 7.42 -26.54
C LYS A 136 -6.67 6.41 -25.43
N ARG A 137 -5.65 5.72 -24.91
CA ARG A 137 -5.82 4.76 -23.80
C ARG A 137 -6.11 5.49 -22.48
N ALA A 138 -5.46 6.63 -22.26
CA ALA A 138 -5.72 7.48 -21.09
C ALA A 138 -7.19 7.92 -21.04
N TYR A 139 -7.73 8.42 -22.16
CA TYR A 139 -9.14 8.82 -22.26
C TYR A 139 -10.10 7.69 -21.89
N HIS A 140 -9.88 6.48 -22.44
CA HIS A 140 -10.68 5.32 -22.08
C HIS A 140 -10.60 5.01 -20.57
N SER A 141 -9.40 5.09 -19.98
CA SER A 141 -9.20 4.82 -18.55
C SER A 141 -9.97 5.83 -17.68
N PHE A 142 -9.96 7.12 -18.04
CA PHE A 142 -10.73 8.14 -17.33
C PHE A 142 -12.25 7.98 -17.48
N GLU A 143 -12.72 7.52 -18.65
CA GLU A 143 -14.12 7.17 -18.86
C GLU A 143 -14.54 6.02 -17.93
N GLN A 144 -13.71 4.97 -17.83
CA GLN A 144 -13.94 3.87 -16.90
C GLN A 144 -13.97 4.34 -15.44
N ALA A 145 -12.99 5.14 -15.02
CA ALA A 145 -12.95 5.69 -13.66
C ALA A 145 -14.25 6.46 -13.32
N THR A 146 -14.73 7.29 -14.23
CA THR A 146 -15.96 8.08 -14.04
C THR A 146 -17.22 7.19 -13.99
N ARG A 147 -17.24 6.12 -14.78
CA ARG A 147 -18.35 5.17 -14.79
C ARG A 147 -18.42 4.36 -13.49
N LYS A 148 -17.27 3.94 -12.98
CA LYS A 148 -17.14 3.08 -11.79
C LYS A 148 -17.21 3.85 -10.47
N SER A 149 -16.90 5.14 -10.44
CA SER A 149 -17.04 5.96 -9.21
C SER A 149 -18.49 6.28 -8.84
N LYS A 150 -19.45 6.01 -9.73
CA LYS A 150 -20.88 6.32 -9.56
C LYS A 150 -21.77 5.09 -9.31
N SER A 151 -21.19 3.89 -9.32
CA SER A 151 -21.90 2.62 -9.03
C SER A 151 -21.64 2.18 -7.62
#